data_AF-A0A6G1AD54-F1
#
_entry.id   AF-A0A6G1AD54-F1
#
_cell.length_a   1.000
_cell.length_b   1.000
_cell.length_c   1.000
_cell.angle_alpha   90.00
_cell.angle_beta   90.00
_cell.angle_gamma   90.00
#
_symmetry.space_group_name_H-M   'P 1'
#
loop_
_entity.id
_entity.type
_entity.pdbx_description
1 polymer ?
#
loop_
_entity_poly.entity_id
_entity_poly.type
_entity_poly.pdbx_seq_one_letter_code
_entity_poly.pdbx_strand_id
1 'polypeptide(L)' 'IVGFWQEVGVASSQNLALKTPKRMEALFLTLSGDELTVKAAFNSSGSCETEKIVGSEIDVSGRFVFPG' A
#
# COMPACT_ATOMS: atom_id res chain seq x y z
N ILE A 1 8.92 -6.42 8.53
CA ILE A 1 7.65 -5.72 8.29
C ILE A 1 6.52 -6.63 7.75
N VAL A 2 6.81 -7.86 7.35
CA VAL A 2 5.83 -8.84 6.84
C VAL A 2 4.63 -9.04 7.79
N GLY A 3 3.44 -9.19 7.22
CA GLY A 3 2.20 -9.45 7.96
C GLY A 3 1.05 -8.52 7.58
N PHE A 4 -0.03 -8.59 8.36
CA PHE A 4 -1.21 -7.75 8.23
C PHE A 4 -1.03 -6.41 8.95
N TRP A 5 -1.47 -5.33 8.31
CA TRP A 5 -1.46 -3.98 8.83
C TRP A 5 -2.78 -3.30 8.52
N GLN A 6 -3.28 -2.53 9.47
CA GLN A 6 -4.46 -1.68 9.32
C GLN A 6 -4.02 -0.22 9.28
N GLU A 7 -4.60 0.57 8.37
CA GLU A 7 -4.38 2.01 8.35
C GLU A 7 -5.07 2.66 9.55
N VAL A 8 -4.31 3.43 10.33
CA VAL A 8 -4.84 4.21 11.48
C VAL A 8 -4.90 5.71 11.19
N GLY A 9 -4.17 6.18 10.17
CA GLY A 9 -4.16 7.58 9.77
C GLY A 9 -3.24 7.84 8.58
N VAL A 10 -3.57 8.84 7.78
CA VAL A 10 -2.83 9.25 6.58
C VAL A 10 -2.77 10.77 6.49
N ALA A 11 -1.63 11.31 6.07
CA ALA A 11 -1.42 12.74 5.86
C ALA A 11 -0.65 12.96 4.55
N SER A 12 -0.97 14.04 3.83
CA SER A 12 -0.32 14.40 2.57
C SER A 12 -0.25 15.92 2.42
N SER A 13 0.91 16.44 2.03
CA SER A 13 1.08 17.87 1.68
C SER A 13 0.41 18.25 0.35
N GLN A 14 -0.09 17.28 -0.42
CA GLN A 14 -0.71 17.47 -1.73
C GLN A 14 -2.21 17.15 -1.72
N ASN A 15 -2.84 17.00 -0.54
CA ASN A 15 -4.24 16.61 -0.37
C ASN A 15 -4.66 15.28 -1.01
N LEU A 16 -3.70 14.43 -1.42
CA LEU A 16 -4.00 13.13 -2.05
C LEU A 16 -4.76 12.19 -1.10
N ALA A 17 -4.48 12.28 0.19
CA ALA A 17 -5.16 11.53 1.24
C ALA A 17 -6.67 11.85 1.34
N LEU A 18 -7.09 13.07 0.98
CA LEU A 18 -8.48 13.52 1.10
C LEU A 18 -9.29 13.34 -0.18
N LYS A 19 -8.61 13.21 -1.33
CA LYS A 19 -9.26 13.15 -2.65
C LYS A 19 -9.11 11.80 -3.34
N THR A 20 -8.62 10.78 -2.64
CA THR A 20 -8.48 9.45 -3.24
C THR A 20 -9.85 8.82 -3.50
N PRO A 21 -10.13 8.31 -4.72
CA PRO A 21 -11.37 7.60 -5.01
C PRO A 21 -11.42 6.22 -4.32
N LYS A 22 -10.26 5.65 -3.97
CA LYS A 22 -10.12 4.38 -3.24
C LYS A 22 -9.39 4.64 -1.93
N ARG A 23 -10.10 4.56 -0.81
CA ARG A 23 -9.48 4.73 0.51
C ARG A 23 -8.94 3.39 0.99
N MET A 24 -7.64 3.32 1.26
CA MET A 24 -7.01 2.12 1.81
C MET A 24 -7.48 1.87 3.24
N GLU A 25 -7.80 0.63 3.58
CA GLU A 25 -8.20 0.23 4.94
C GLU A 25 -7.16 -0.67 5.59
N ALA A 26 -6.56 -1.58 4.81
CA ALA A 26 -5.59 -2.53 5.30
C ALA A 26 -4.64 -2.98 4.20
N LEU A 27 -3.51 -3.56 4.61
CA LEU A 27 -2.53 -4.14 3.71
C LEU A 27 -1.91 -5.40 4.31
N PHE A 28 -1.59 -6.35 3.45
CA PHE A 28 -0.81 -7.53 3.81
C PHE A 28 0.50 -7.52 3.04
N LEU A 29 1.61 -7.55 3.78
CA LEU A 29 2.96 -7.42 3.24
C LEU A 29 3.66 -8.77 3.24
N THR A 30 4.27 -9.14 2.12
CA THR A 30 5.18 -10.28 2.02
C THR A 30 6.46 -9.86 1.31
N LEU A 31 7.60 -10.25 1.87
CA LEU A 31 8.93 -9.94 1.35
C LEU A 31 9.56 -11.20 0.73
N SER A 32 10.14 -11.08 -0.46
CA SER A 32 10.82 -12.16 -1.18
C SER A 32 12.07 -11.62 -1.86
N GLY A 33 13.23 -11.78 -1.21
CA GLY A 33 14.45 -11.10 -1.64
C GLY A 33 14.23 -9.59 -1.64
N ASP A 34 14.52 -8.95 -2.77
CA ASP A 34 14.38 -7.50 -2.96
C ASP A 34 12.94 -7.12 -3.40
N GLU A 35 12.01 -8.06 -3.48
CA GLU A 35 10.61 -7.78 -3.84
C GLU A 35 9.71 -7.67 -2.60
N LEU A 36 8.96 -6.58 -2.52
CA LEU A 36 7.86 -6.39 -1.58
C LEU A 36 6.53 -6.53 -2.30
N THR A 37 5.82 -7.62 -2.04
CA THR A 37 4.43 -7.75 -2.48
C THR A 37 3.51 -7.11 -1.44
N VAL A 38 2.68 -6.19 -1.92
CA VAL A 38 1.64 -5.50 -1.16
C VAL A 38 0.28 -5.98 -1.68
N LYS A 39 -0.52 -6.57 -0.79
CA LYS A 39 -1.95 -6.77 -1.03
C LYS A 39 -2.71 -5.70 -0.27
N ALA A 40 -3.25 -4.71 -0.97
CA ALA A 40 -4.01 -3.61 -0.38
C ALA A 40 -5.51 -3.90 -0.46
N ALA A 41 -6.24 -3.56 0.60
CA ALA A 41 -7.69 -3.57 0.64
C ALA A 41 -8.18 -2.12 0.69
N PHE A 42 -9.19 -1.81 -0.12
CA PHE A 42 -9.76 -0.49 -0.27
C PHE A 42 -11.26 -0.52 -0.05
N ASN A 43 -11.76 0.57 0.52
CA ASN A 43 -13.18 0.90 0.51
C ASN A 43 -13.49 1.75 -0.72
N SER A 44 -14.31 1.18 -1.60
CA SER A 44 -14.79 1.81 -2.82
C SER A 44 -16.31 1.93 -2.72
N SER A 45 -16.77 3.07 -2.19
CA SER A 45 -18.20 3.37 -2.03
C SER A 45 -19.01 2.27 -1.29
N GLY A 46 -18.42 1.65 -0.26
CA GLY A 46 -19.06 0.58 0.51
C GLY A 46 -18.82 -0.83 -0.01
N SER A 47 -18.10 -0.98 -1.13
CA SER A 47 -17.57 -2.27 -1.59
C SER A 47 -16.11 -2.42 -1.17
N CYS A 48 -15.71 -3.63 -0.80
CA CYS A 48 -14.31 -3.97 -0.56
C CYS A 48 -13.67 -4.39 -1.89
N GLU A 49 -12.63 -3.68 -2.29
CA GLU A 49 -11.79 -4.02 -3.43
C GLU A 49 -10.39 -4.37 -2.92
N THR A 50 -9.73 -5.35 -3.56
CA THR A 50 -8.36 -5.71 -3.24
C THR A 50 -7.46 -5.62 -4.46
N GLU A 51 -6.28 -5.07 -4.30
CA GLU A 51 -5.26 -5.03 -5.35
C GLU A 51 -3.95 -5.66 -4.85
N LYS A 52 -3.24 -6.31 -5.76
CA LYS A 52 -1.91 -6.84 -5.51
C LYS A 52 -0.92 -6.06 -6.36
N ILE A 53 0.09 -5.48 -5.71
CA ILE A 53 1.17 -4.73 -6.34
C ILE A 53 2.49 -5.31 -5.84
N VAL A 54 3.47 -5.42 -6.72
CA VAL A 54 4.83 -5.85 -6.37
C VAL A 54 5.75 -4.67 -6.61
N GLY A 55 6.50 -4.31 -5.58
CA GLY A 55 7.55 -3.30 -5.66
C GLY A 55 8.93 -3.92 -5.45
N SER A 56 9.95 -3.24 -5.93
CA SER A 56 11.34 -3.66 -5.78
C SER A 56 12.08 -2.70 -4.86
N GLU A 57 12.94 -3.24 -4.00
CA GLU A 57 13.88 -2.47 -3.19
C GLU A 57 14.88 -1.78 -4.12
N ILE A 58 15.17 -0.52 -3.85
CA ILE A 58 16.13 0.29 -4.60
C ILE A 58 17.23 0.77 -3.65
N ASP A 59 18.37 1.24 -4.18
CA ASP A 59 19.53 1.97 -3.61
C ASP A 59 19.77 1.99 -2.08
N VAL A 60 18.74 2.15 -1.26
CA VAL A 60 18.72 2.21 0.20
C VAL A 60 17.75 1.17 0.77
N SER A 61 18.22 0.37 1.73
CA SER A 61 17.37 -0.65 2.33
C SER A 61 16.12 -0.06 3.01
N GLY A 62 14.98 -0.72 2.83
CA GLY A 62 13.67 -0.27 3.28
C GLY A 62 12.98 0.70 2.33
N ARG A 63 13.61 1.08 1.21
CA ARG A 63 13.01 1.93 0.18
C ARG A 63 12.57 1.09 -1.01
N PHE A 64 11.27 1.09 -1.29
CA PHE A 64 10.67 0.33 -2.38
C PHE A 64 10.07 1.27 -3.43
N VAL A 65 10.15 0.86 -4.70
CA VAL A 65 9.45 1.50 -5.82
C VAL A 65 8.40 0.55 -6.34
N PHE A 66 7.19 1.07 -6.56
CA PHE A 66 6.06 0.33 -7.11
C PHE A 66 5.73 0.83 -8.52
N PRO A 67 5.30 -0.05 -9.44
CA PRO A 67 4.78 0.36 -10.74
C PRO A 67 3.49 1.17 -10.58
N GLY A 68 3.31 2.18 -11.45
CA GLY A 68 2.15 3.08 -11.46
C GLY A 68 1.12 2.72 -12.52
#